data_AF-A0A4Q2SFD6-F1
#
_entry.id   AF-A0A4Q2SFD6-F1
#
_cell.length_a   1.000
_cell.length_b   1.000
_cell.length_c   1.000
_cell.angle_alpha   90.00
_cell.angle_beta   90.00
_cell.angle_gamma   90.00
#
_symmetry.space_group_name_H-M   'P 1'
#
loop_
_entity.id
_entity.type
_entity.pdbx_description
1 polymer ?
#
loop_
_entity_poly.entity_id
_entity_poly.type
_entity_poly.pdbx_seq_one_letter_code
_entity_poly.pdbx_strand_id
1 'polypeptide(L)'
;MRTLERRGVLPGASVAGPVTLVLGVLFTLAVAYAYVLSLADGVNPPDWARVVGLVWLPVGLAGVPIGYYWSRDGDRQRLAEVGVALALVGAVALVALVVALG
;
A
#
# COMPACT_ATOMS: atom_id res chain seq x y z
N MET A 1 11.83 19.18 -14.70
CA MET A 1 12.06 18.18 -13.64
C MET A 1 13.00 17.05 -14.06
N ARG A 2 12.84 16.44 -15.24
CA ARG A 2 13.74 15.37 -15.78
C ARG A 2 15.25 15.67 -15.72
N THR A 3 15.66 16.92 -15.83
CA THR A 3 17.08 17.33 -15.77
C THR A 3 17.67 17.33 -14.36
N LEU A 4 16.85 17.46 -13.30
CA LEU A 4 17.29 17.47 -11.91
C LEU A 4 17.39 16.06 -11.32
N GLU A 5 16.52 15.14 -11.73
CA GLU A 5 16.62 13.70 -11.41
C GLU A 5 17.87 13.08 -12.02
N ARG A 6 18.16 13.35 -13.30
CA ARG A 6 19.40 12.89 -13.97
C ARG A 6 20.68 13.40 -13.32
N ARG A 7 20.59 14.52 -12.61
CA ARG A 7 21.71 15.13 -11.88
C ARG A 7 21.78 14.67 -10.42
N GLY A 8 20.90 13.76 -9.98
CA GLY A 8 20.88 13.23 -8.61
C GLY A 8 20.37 14.22 -7.55
N VAL A 9 19.77 15.35 -7.95
CA VAL A 9 19.37 16.44 -7.04
C VAL A 9 18.05 16.13 -6.31
N LEU A 10 17.22 15.25 -6.88
CA LEU A 10 15.95 14.79 -6.28
C LEU A 10 15.92 13.26 -6.23
N PRO A 11 16.63 12.62 -5.26
CA PRO A 11 16.62 11.17 -5.09
C PRO A 11 15.21 10.61 -4.78
N GLY A 12 14.28 11.46 -4.35
CA GLY A 12 12.92 11.05 -3.98
C GLY A 12 12.14 10.40 -5.12
N ALA A 13 12.24 10.90 -6.35
CA ALA A 13 11.43 10.39 -7.46
C ALA A 13 11.89 9.01 -7.97
N SER A 14 13.19 8.71 -7.86
CA SER A 14 13.72 7.38 -8.23
C SER A 14 13.35 6.32 -7.21
N VAL A 15 13.10 6.69 -5.94
CA VAL A 15 12.72 5.77 -4.87
C VAL A 15 11.20 5.67 -4.70
N ALA A 16 10.46 6.73 -5.07
CA ALA A 16 9.00 6.81 -4.90
C ALA A 16 8.24 5.69 -5.62
N GLY A 17 8.64 5.30 -6.84
CA GLY A 17 7.96 4.22 -7.57
C GLY A 17 8.01 2.87 -6.85
N PRO A 18 9.20 2.33 -6.52
CA PRO A 18 9.35 1.13 -5.72
C PRO A 18 8.66 1.22 -4.35
N VAL A 19 8.75 2.37 -3.66
CA VAL A 19 8.07 2.57 -2.37
C VAL A 19 6.56 2.45 -2.52
N THR A 20 5.98 3.09 -3.54
CA THR A 20 4.54 3.00 -3.83
C THR A 20 4.11 1.55 -4.09
N LEU A 21 4.93 0.78 -4.82
CA LEU A 21 4.70 -0.64 -5.04
C LEU A 21 4.68 -1.43 -3.72
N VAL A 22 5.71 -1.26 -2.89
CA VAL A 22 5.80 -1.93 -1.59
C VAL A 22 4.62 -1.58 -0.70
N LEU A 23 4.22 -0.31 -0.65
CA LEU A 23 3.07 0.14 0.12
C LEU A 23 1.76 -0.48 -0.37
N GLY A 24 1.56 -0.57 -1.69
CA GLY A 24 0.39 -1.25 -2.27
C GLY A 24 0.33 -2.74 -1.95
N VAL A 25 1.47 -3.43 -1.99
CA VAL A 25 1.58 -4.84 -1.58
C VAL A 25 1.27 -5.02 -0.10
N LEU A 26 1.90 -4.24 0.78
CA LEU A 26 1.70 -4.33 2.23
C LEU A 26 0.27 -4.01 2.63
N PHE A 27 -0.34 -3.01 1.99
CA PHE A 27 -1.76 -2.70 2.16
C PHE A 27 -2.65 -3.90 1.81
N THR A 28 -2.43 -4.50 0.64
CA THR A 28 -3.21 -5.66 0.18
C THR A 28 -3.04 -6.85 1.10
N LEU A 29 -1.82 -7.13 1.58
CA LEU A 29 -1.55 -8.18 2.56
C LEU A 29 -2.24 -7.91 3.90
N ALA A 30 -2.31 -6.65 4.34
CA ALA A 30 -3.03 -6.28 5.56
C ALA A 30 -4.54 -6.46 5.42
N VAL A 31 -5.12 -6.18 4.25
CA VAL A 31 -6.53 -6.49 3.96
C VAL A 31 -6.76 -8.01 3.98
N ALA A 32 -5.89 -8.80 3.37
CA ALA A 32 -5.97 -10.25 3.43
C ALA A 32 -5.85 -10.78 4.87
N TYR A 33 -4.96 -10.19 5.67
CA TYR A 33 -4.82 -10.52 7.08
C TYR A 33 -6.09 -10.18 7.88
N ALA A 34 -6.68 -8.99 7.66
CA ALA A 34 -7.94 -8.61 8.28
C ALA A 34 -9.08 -9.56 7.90
N TYR A 35 -9.15 -9.99 6.63
CA TYR A 35 -10.09 -10.99 6.16
C TYR A 35 -9.93 -12.33 6.89
N VAL A 36 -8.70 -12.83 7.01
CA VAL A 36 -8.42 -14.07 7.76
C VAL A 36 -8.85 -13.94 9.23
N LEU A 37 -8.55 -12.82 9.88
CA LEU A 37 -8.99 -12.57 11.25
C LEU A 37 -10.52 -12.52 11.39
N SER A 38 -11.24 -12.06 10.36
CA SER A 38 -12.71 -11.99 10.39
C SER A 38 -13.40 -13.34 10.21
N LEU A 39 -12.77 -14.30 9.54
CA LEU A 39 -13.34 -15.62 9.27
C LEU A 39 -12.97 -16.68 10.31
N ALA A 40 -11.85 -16.50 10.99
CA ALA A 40 -11.26 -17.53 11.81
C ALA A 40 -11.68 -17.38 13.27
N ASP A 41 -12.82 -17.99 13.64
CA ASP A 41 -13.35 -18.04 15.01
C ASP A 41 -12.34 -18.59 16.05
N GLY A 42 -11.29 -19.29 15.61
CA GLY A 42 -10.23 -19.86 16.46
C GLY A 42 -8.86 -19.18 16.37
N VAL A 43 -8.67 -18.19 15.49
CA VAL A 43 -7.35 -17.54 15.32
C VAL A 43 -7.33 -16.23 16.09
N ASN A 44 -6.80 -16.31 17.31
CA ASN A 44 -6.65 -15.15 18.18
C ASN A 44 -5.15 -14.87 18.43
N PRO A 45 -4.47 -14.20 17.47
CA PRO A 45 -3.05 -13.90 17.61
C PRO A 45 -2.82 -12.91 18.76
N PRO A 46 -1.60 -12.87 19.33
CA PRO A 46 -1.28 -11.88 20.35
C PRO A 46 -1.42 -10.45 19.81
N ASP A 47 -1.77 -9.51 20.70
CA ASP A 47 -2.13 -8.14 20.31
C ASP A 47 -1.06 -7.44 19.46
N TRP A 48 0.21 -7.64 19.79
CA TRP A 48 1.31 -7.05 19.03
C TRP A 48 1.31 -7.52 17.56
N ALA A 49 0.98 -8.79 17.30
CA ALA A 49 0.94 -9.33 15.94
C ALA A 49 -0.24 -8.75 15.15
N ARG A 50 -1.39 -8.58 15.82
CA ARG A 50 -2.57 -7.91 15.24
C ARG A 50 -2.24 -6.47 14.86
N VAL A 51 -1.60 -5.72 15.74
CA VAL A 51 -1.20 -4.33 15.49
C VAL A 51 -0.21 -4.24 14.32
N VAL A 52 0.83 -5.07 14.30
CA VAL A 52 1.83 -5.10 13.22
C VAL A 52 1.20 -5.47 11.88
N GLY A 53 0.21 -6.36 11.85
CA GLY A 53 -0.51 -6.71 10.63
C GLY A 53 -1.42 -5.60 10.12
N LEU A 54 -2.15 -4.92 11.02
CA LEU A 54 -3.19 -3.95 10.66
C LEU A 54 -2.66 -2.52 10.47
N VAL A 55 -1.49 -2.16 11.00
CA VAL A 55 -0.91 -0.81 10.84
C VAL A 55 -0.68 -0.44 9.38
N TRP A 56 -0.52 -1.44 8.50
CA TRP A 56 -0.33 -1.24 7.08
C TRP A 56 -1.60 -0.77 6.35
N LEU A 57 -2.79 -0.89 6.96
CA LEU A 57 -4.03 -0.34 6.40
C LEU A 57 -3.96 1.20 6.29
N PRO A 58 -3.80 1.97 7.39
CA PRO A 58 -3.69 3.42 7.29
C PRO A 58 -2.41 3.86 6.55
N VAL A 59 -1.29 3.15 6.73
CA VAL A 59 -0.02 3.46 6.04
C VAL A 59 -0.16 3.31 4.53
N GLY A 60 -0.82 2.25 4.06
CA GLY A 60 -1.09 2.02 2.64
C GLY A 60 -2.06 3.05 2.06
N LEU A 61 -3.18 3.30 2.75
CA LEU A 61 -4.21 4.26 2.32
C LEU A 61 -3.65 5.67 2.11
N ALA A 62 -2.80 6.16 3.01
CA ALA A 62 -2.19 7.48 2.89
C ALA A 62 -0.92 7.46 2.03
N GLY A 63 -0.08 6.43 2.18
CA GLY A 63 1.24 6.38 1.58
C GLY A 63 1.22 6.11 0.08
N VAL A 64 0.28 5.31 -0.43
CA VAL A 64 0.19 5.00 -1.87
C VAL A 64 -0.12 6.25 -2.71
N PRO A 65 -1.14 7.07 -2.40
CA PRO A 65 -1.38 8.32 -3.13
C PRO A 65 -0.18 9.30 -3.10
N ILE A 66 0.48 9.43 -1.95
CA ILE A 66 1.66 10.29 -1.78
C ILE A 66 2.81 9.79 -2.65
N GLY A 67 3.11 8.49 -2.58
CA GLY A 67 4.17 7.87 -3.36
C GLY A 67 3.90 7.96 -4.87
N TYR A 68 2.66 7.77 -5.30
CA TYR A 68 2.26 7.96 -6.70
C TYR A 68 2.46 9.41 -7.16
N TYR A 69 2.02 10.39 -6.34
CA TYR A 69 2.17 11.81 -6.67
C TYR A 69 3.63 12.21 -6.92
N TRP A 70 4.58 11.62 -6.19
CA TRP A 70 6.02 11.88 -6.37
C TRP A 70 6.70 11.06 -7.47
N SER A 71 6.08 9.97 -7.92
CA SER A 71 6.64 9.09 -8.96
C SER A 71 6.03 9.27 -10.34
N ARG A 72 4.91 10.00 -10.45
CA ARG A 72 4.16 10.22 -11.71
C ARG A 72 4.96 10.88 -12.83
N ASP A 73 6.03 11.61 -12.51
CA ASP A 73 6.86 12.33 -13.48
C ASP A 73 8.26 11.70 -13.67
N GLY A 74 8.53 10.57 -12.99
CA GLY A 74 9.86 9.94 -12.92
C GLY A 74 9.97 8.62 -13.70
N ASP A 75 11.21 8.15 -13.89
CA ASP A 75 11.55 6.95 -14.67
C ASP A 75 10.91 5.63 -14.16
N ARG A 76 10.44 5.62 -12.91
CA ARG A 76 9.82 4.44 -12.26
C ARG A 76 8.31 4.55 -12.08
N GLN A 77 7.64 5.41 -12.84
CA GLN A 77 6.18 5.57 -12.83
C GLN A 77 5.42 4.24 -12.95
N ARG A 78 5.84 3.33 -13.83
CA ARG A 78 5.17 2.03 -14.03
C ARG A 78 5.08 1.19 -12.75
N LEU A 79 6.12 1.23 -11.90
CA LEU A 79 6.08 0.51 -10.63
C LEU A 79 5.07 1.12 -9.66
N ALA A 80 4.97 2.44 -9.67
CA ALA A 80 3.98 3.16 -8.88
C ALA A 80 2.55 2.82 -9.33
N GLU A 81 2.31 2.79 -10.65
CA GLU A 81 1.02 2.39 -11.23
C GLU A 81 0.60 0.99 -10.80
N VAL A 82 1.53 0.02 -10.82
CA VAL A 82 1.27 -1.33 -10.32
C VAL A 82 0.96 -1.31 -8.81
N GLY A 83 1.71 -0.54 -8.03
CA GLY A 83 1.44 -0.35 -6.60
C GLY A 83 0.05 0.20 -6.31
N VAL A 84 -0.34 1.23 -7.06
CA VAL A 84 -1.69 1.82 -6.99
C VAL A 84 -2.75 0.80 -7.38
N ALA A 85 -2.55 0.06 -8.48
CA ALA A 85 -3.51 -0.96 -8.91
C ALA A 85 -3.72 -2.03 -7.83
N LEU A 86 -2.65 -2.52 -7.20
CA LEU A 86 -2.73 -3.45 -6.08
C LEU A 86 -3.50 -2.84 -4.90
N ALA A 87 -3.16 -1.60 -4.53
CA ALA A 87 -3.84 -0.92 -3.44
C ALA A 87 -5.34 -0.74 -3.72
N LEU A 88 -5.73 -0.43 -4.96
CA LEU A 88 -7.13 -0.31 -5.35
C LEU A 88 -7.88 -1.64 -5.24
N VAL A 89 -7.26 -2.74 -5.68
CA VAL A 89 -7.83 -4.09 -5.51
C VAL A 89 -8.03 -4.41 -4.02
N GLY A 90 -7.01 -4.14 -3.20
CA GLY A 90 -7.11 -4.28 -1.75
C GLY A 90 -8.20 -3.39 -1.15
N ALA A 91 -8.36 -2.16 -1.63
CA ALA A 91 -9.34 -1.21 -1.10
C ALA A 91 -10.76 -1.64 -1.42
N VAL A 92 -11.02 -2.10 -2.64
CA VAL A 92 -12.31 -2.69 -3.03
C VAL A 92 -12.62 -3.91 -2.17
N ALA A 93 -11.66 -4.79 -1.95
CA ALA A 93 -11.83 -5.96 -1.08
C ALA A 93 -12.11 -5.56 0.37
N LEU A 94 -11.43 -4.54 0.90
CA LEU A 94 -11.66 -4.03 2.25
C LEU A 94 -13.06 -3.42 2.39
N VAL A 95 -13.51 -2.63 1.41
CA VAL A 95 -14.87 -2.07 1.39
C VAL A 95 -15.90 -3.19 1.37
N ALA A 96 -15.72 -4.21 0.51
CA ALA A 96 -16.61 -5.36 0.46
C ALA A 96 -16.65 -6.11 1.80
N LEU A 97 -15.50 -6.28 2.46
CA LEU A 97 -15.41 -6.90 3.78
C LEU A 97 -16.17 -6.10 4.85
N VAL A 98 -15.96 -4.78 4.90
CA VAL A 98 -16.67 -3.90 5.85
C VAL A 98 -18.17 -3.98 5.61
N VAL A 99 -18.63 -3.85 4.36
CA VAL A 99 -20.06 -3.92 4.02
C VAL A 99 -20.67 -5.28 4.39
N ALA A 100 -19.93 -6.37 4.23
CA ALA A 100 -20.41 -7.71 4.59
C ALA A 100 -20.52 -7.93 6.11
N LEU A 101 -19.71 -7.24 6.91
CA LEU A 101 -19.68 -7.37 8.37
C LEU A 101 -20.58 -6.36 9.10
N GLY A 102 -20.93 -5.22 8.48
CA GLY A 102 -21.84 -4.20 9.00
C GLY A 102 -21.12 -2.96 9.54
#